data_AF-A0A178B1U0-F1
#
_entry.id   AF-A0A178B1U0-F1
#
_cell.length_a   1.000
_cell.length_b   1.000
_cell.length_c   1.000
_cell.angle_alpha   90.00
_cell.angle_beta   90.00
_cell.angle_gamma   90.00
#
_symmetry.space_group_name_H-M   'P 1'
#
loop_
_entity.id
_entity.type
_entity.pdbx_description
1 polymer ?
#
loop_
_entity_poly.entity_id
_entity_poly.type
_entity_poly.pdbx_seq_one_letter_code
_entity_poly.pdbx_strand_id
1 'polypeptide(L)'
;MRLLRLDPVKRTWVLENFTGPRVPFYAVFSHTWGRDEEEVKFEDLADGQQKYDSTSRSGFEKLRFCQAQAEKDGLHYFWIDTCCIKKSDSSELQKSLASMFFWYQRAARCYALLSDVSIHDADDGSERKWEKSFSKSRWFKRGWTLQELLAPASVYFFSKENIFIGDKKELATTISSITRIADSALLGVELSRFSREERMSWTIGRITTVPEDNAYCLIGIFDVEIHMLYAEGDYNKRKAVALDKLHKAIAEREEDTDQREKVIGIGGANWNDLTALSTFQLESLDRDLNIFQDWVLDGFAGQYRGKGQFGTAESLTELSQQAGKRMRDLLAKYKVRYEDLSDLEATMRSWKEPWQGYRDKKADAQDRVQALVANRWYWMKKNEDLYTGTTAFVTMGALMVWRGRWKA
;
A
#
# COMPACT_ATOMS: atom_id res chain seq x y z
N MET A 1 -2.38 -10.51 13.04
CA MET A 1 -2.52 -11.04 11.67
C MET A 1 -1.93 -12.43 11.64
N ARG A 2 -2.55 -13.38 10.96
CA ARG A 2 -1.99 -14.72 10.76
C ARG A 2 -1.51 -14.82 9.32
N LEU A 3 -0.31 -15.35 9.09
CA LEU A 3 0.26 -15.57 7.76
C LEU A 3 0.48 -17.05 7.53
N LEU A 4 0.46 -17.45 6.26
CA LEU A 4 0.74 -18.80 5.81
C LEU A 4 2.14 -18.84 5.19
N ARG A 5 2.86 -19.93 5.44
CA ARG A 5 4.09 -20.30 4.73
C ARG A 5 4.16 -21.81 4.55
N LEU A 6 5.03 -22.26 3.65
CA LEU A 6 5.42 -23.66 3.56
C LEU A 6 6.63 -23.96 4.45
N ASP A 7 6.59 -25.06 5.21
CA ASP A 7 7.78 -25.59 5.88
C ASP A 7 8.69 -26.26 4.82
N PRO A 8 9.93 -25.78 4.63
CA PRO A 8 10.78 -26.26 3.55
C PRO A 8 11.26 -27.71 3.76
N VAL A 9 11.30 -28.19 5.00
CA VAL A 9 11.79 -29.54 5.34
C VAL A 9 10.63 -30.52 5.36
N LYS A 10 9.56 -30.19 6.09
CA LYS A 10 8.40 -31.08 6.26
C LYS A 10 7.46 -31.05 5.06
N ARG A 11 7.58 -30.04 4.19
CA ARG A 11 6.65 -29.70 3.11
C ARG A 11 5.20 -29.67 3.60
N THR A 12 4.98 -29.02 4.74
CA THR A 12 3.66 -28.82 5.34
C THR A 12 3.31 -27.34 5.42
N TRP A 13 2.03 -27.03 5.29
CA TRP A 13 1.51 -25.70 5.46
C TRP A 13 1.57 -25.29 6.93
N VAL A 14 2.09 -24.09 7.21
CA VAL A 14 2.26 -23.57 8.57
C VAL A 14 1.63 -22.20 8.69
N LEU A 15 0.65 -22.09 9.59
CA LEU A 15 0.05 -20.83 9.98
C LEU A 15 0.80 -20.23 11.17
N GLU A 16 1.21 -18.96 11.04
CA GLU A 16 1.93 -18.24 12.09
C GLU A 16 1.24 -16.92 12.44
N ASN A 17 1.17 -16.62 13.74
CA ASN A 17 0.54 -15.40 14.24
C ASN A 17 1.56 -14.29 14.48
N PHE A 18 1.26 -13.10 13.98
CA PHE A 18 2.06 -11.89 14.12
C PHE A 18 1.24 -10.76 14.75
N THR A 19 1.88 -10.04 15.68
CA THR A 19 1.28 -8.89 16.38
C THR A 19 2.14 -7.64 16.22
N GLY A 20 1.53 -6.51 15.83
CA GLY A 20 2.17 -5.20 15.81
C GLY A 20 3.31 -5.06 14.78
N PRO A 21 4.41 -4.33 15.09
CA PRO A 21 5.45 -3.96 14.11
C PRO A 21 6.35 -5.13 13.66
N ARG A 22 6.11 -6.35 14.14
CA ARG A 22 6.90 -7.55 13.84
C ARG A 22 6.34 -8.39 12.67
N VAL A 23 5.38 -7.87 11.92
CA VAL A 23 4.84 -8.55 10.74
C VAL A 23 5.92 -8.55 9.64
N PRO A 24 6.34 -9.71 9.12
CA PRO A 24 7.33 -9.78 8.05
C PRO A 24 6.79 -9.20 6.74
N PHE A 25 7.62 -9.07 5.70
CA PHE A 25 7.09 -8.84 4.36
C PHE A 25 6.27 -10.06 3.92
N TYR A 26 5.10 -9.81 3.35
CA TYR A 26 4.21 -10.85 2.86
C TYR A 26 3.56 -10.47 1.54
N ALA A 27 3.19 -11.50 0.77
CA ALA A 27 2.24 -11.36 -0.31
C ALA A 27 0.81 -11.46 0.22
N VAL A 28 -0.16 -10.83 -0.44
CA VAL A 28 -1.58 -11.00 -0.16
C VAL A 28 -2.25 -11.61 -1.39
N PHE A 29 -3.18 -12.54 -1.16
CA PHE A 29 -3.84 -13.26 -2.23
C PHE A 29 -5.29 -12.84 -2.37
N SER A 30 -5.64 -12.37 -3.56
CA SER A 30 -6.98 -11.98 -3.96
C SER A 30 -7.56 -13.01 -4.93
N HIS A 31 -8.77 -13.49 -4.65
CA HIS A 31 -9.44 -14.46 -5.51
C HIS A 31 -10.95 -14.43 -5.28
N THR A 32 -11.71 -15.04 -6.20
CA THR A 32 -13.12 -15.32 -5.94
C THR A 32 -13.26 -16.72 -5.35
N TRP A 33 -14.01 -16.84 -4.26
CA TRP A 33 -14.27 -18.13 -3.64
C TRP A 33 -15.07 -19.02 -4.61
N GLY A 34 -14.69 -20.30 -4.68
CA GLY A 34 -15.48 -21.37 -5.27
C GLY A 34 -16.56 -21.83 -4.31
N ARG A 35 -16.92 -23.11 -4.38
CA ARG A 35 -17.83 -23.70 -3.38
C ARG A 35 -17.14 -23.83 -2.03
N ASP A 36 -17.91 -23.85 -0.95
CA ASP A 36 -17.36 -23.86 0.41
C ASP A 36 -16.55 -25.15 0.70
N GLU A 37 -16.92 -26.27 0.09
CA GLU A 37 -16.18 -27.54 0.12
C GLU A 37 -14.86 -27.51 -0.68
N GLU A 38 -14.72 -26.60 -1.64
CA GLU A 38 -13.53 -26.46 -2.48
C GLU A 38 -12.43 -25.63 -1.80
N GLU A 39 -12.81 -24.67 -0.95
CA GLU A 39 -11.86 -23.79 -0.29
C GLU A 39 -11.12 -24.46 0.87
N VAL A 40 -9.84 -24.14 1.02
CA VAL A 40 -9.05 -24.50 2.20
C VAL A 40 -9.37 -23.51 3.31
N LYS A 41 -9.79 -24.02 4.46
CA LYS A 41 -10.17 -23.23 5.63
C LYS A 41 -9.06 -23.23 6.67
N PHE A 42 -9.22 -22.39 7.69
CA PHE A 42 -8.29 -22.34 8.82
C PHE A 42 -8.16 -23.72 9.48
N GLU A 43 -9.29 -24.39 9.71
CA GLU A 43 -9.37 -25.68 10.39
C GLU A 43 -8.61 -26.79 9.64
N ASP A 44 -8.51 -26.70 8.31
CA ASP A 44 -7.77 -27.67 7.48
C ASP A 44 -6.25 -27.56 7.66
N LEU A 45 -5.74 -26.42 8.13
CA LEU A 45 -4.29 -26.15 8.28
C LEU A 45 -3.86 -25.96 9.74
N ALA A 46 -4.80 -25.89 10.68
CA ALA A 46 -4.56 -25.48 12.06
C ALA A 46 -3.63 -26.43 12.83
N ASP A 47 -3.60 -27.71 12.47
CA ASP A 47 -2.75 -28.74 13.10
C ASP A 47 -1.30 -28.78 12.56
N GLY A 48 -1.03 -28.03 11.49
CA GLY A 48 0.27 -27.98 10.81
C GLY A 48 0.72 -29.29 10.17
N GLN A 49 -0.18 -30.28 10.03
CA GLN A 49 0.14 -31.59 9.45
C GLN A 49 -0.10 -31.64 7.94
N GLN A 50 -0.88 -30.69 7.42
CA GLN A 50 -1.31 -30.69 6.04
C GLN A 50 -0.15 -30.54 5.05
N LYS A 51 0.00 -31.52 4.16
CA LYS A 51 1.10 -31.59 3.20
C LYS A 51 0.86 -30.70 1.97
N TYR A 52 1.96 -30.20 1.39
CA TYR A 52 1.96 -29.37 0.17
C TYR A 52 1.23 -30.01 -1.00
N ASP A 53 1.41 -31.32 -1.19
CA ASP A 53 0.86 -32.13 -2.28
C ASP A 53 -0.56 -32.65 -2.00
N SER A 54 -1.21 -32.18 -0.92
CA SER A 54 -2.60 -32.49 -0.63
C SER A 54 -3.52 -32.19 -1.81
N THR A 55 -4.35 -33.17 -2.16
CA THR A 55 -5.43 -33.06 -3.15
C THR A 55 -6.82 -33.20 -2.51
N SER A 56 -6.92 -33.11 -1.18
CA SER A 56 -8.20 -33.28 -0.47
C SER A 56 -9.24 -32.21 -0.83
N ARG A 57 -8.80 -31.05 -1.31
CA ARG A 57 -9.62 -29.95 -1.81
C ARG A 57 -8.94 -29.29 -3.00
N SER A 58 -9.72 -28.77 -3.95
CA SER A 58 -9.18 -28.02 -5.10
C SER A 58 -8.53 -26.70 -4.68
N GLY A 59 -8.95 -26.10 -3.56
CA GLY A 59 -8.36 -24.88 -3.01
C GLY A 59 -6.87 -24.98 -2.69
N PHE A 60 -6.32 -26.19 -2.50
CA PHE A 60 -4.87 -26.38 -2.36
C PHE A 60 -4.10 -25.98 -3.63
N GLU A 61 -4.71 -26.01 -4.81
CA GLU A 61 -4.10 -25.51 -6.05
C GLU A 61 -3.84 -24.00 -5.97
N LYS A 62 -4.78 -23.25 -5.40
CA LYS A 62 -4.62 -21.80 -5.16
C LYS A 62 -3.49 -21.52 -4.17
N LEU A 63 -3.39 -22.31 -3.11
CA LEU A 63 -2.29 -22.19 -2.14
C LEU A 63 -0.94 -22.50 -2.79
N ARG A 64 -0.85 -23.55 -3.59
CA ARG A 64 0.38 -23.91 -4.32
C ARG A 64 0.77 -22.83 -5.32
N PHE A 65 -0.19 -22.28 -6.07
CA PHE A 65 0.05 -21.14 -6.95
C PHE A 65 0.61 -19.96 -6.16
N CYS A 66 -0.06 -19.56 -5.07
CA CYS A 66 0.34 -18.41 -4.28
C CYS A 66 1.73 -18.60 -3.64
N GLN A 67 2.01 -19.79 -3.09
CA GLN A 67 3.33 -20.15 -2.58
C GLN A 67 4.40 -20.02 -3.66
N ALA A 68 4.19 -20.62 -4.84
CA ALA A 68 5.16 -20.60 -5.92
C ALA A 68 5.40 -19.16 -6.44
N GLN A 69 4.36 -18.33 -6.49
CA GLN A 69 4.49 -16.95 -6.92
C GLN A 69 5.18 -16.07 -5.85
N ALA A 70 4.84 -16.25 -4.57
CA ALA A 70 5.51 -15.57 -3.47
C ALA A 70 7.01 -15.91 -3.43
N GLU A 71 7.38 -17.19 -3.59
CA GLU A 71 8.77 -17.63 -3.63
C GLU A 71 9.55 -17.01 -4.79
N LYS A 72 8.95 -16.93 -5.99
CA LYS A 72 9.56 -16.24 -7.15
C LYS A 72 9.88 -14.78 -6.88
N ASP A 73 9.04 -14.11 -6.09
CA ASP A 73 9.21 -12.71 -5.72
C ASP A 73 10.01 -12.52 -4.42
N GLY A 74 10.61 -13.60 -3.88
CA GLY A 74 11.45 -13.56 -2.67
C GLY A 74 10.69 -13.41 -1.36
N LEU A 75 9.40 -13.78 -1.34
CA LEU A 75 8.53 -13.69 -0.17
C LEU A 75 8.30 -15.08 0.45
N HIS A 76 8.49 -15.16 1.76
CA HIS A 76 8.31 -16.41 2.51
C HIS A 76 6.90 -16.58 3.08
N TYR A 77 6.20 -15.46 3.29
CA TYR A 77 4.88 -15.44 3.89
C TYR A 77 3.87 -14.89 2.90
N PHE A 78 2.66 -15.43 2.97
CA PHE A 78 1.53 -14.85 2.27
C PHE A 78 0.27 -14.92 3.14
N TRP A 79 -0.70 -14.08 2.79
CA TRP A 79 -2.00 -14.02 3.44
C TRP A 79 -3.10 -14.39 2.44
N ILE A 80 -4.03 -15.23 2.90
CA ILE A 80 -5.25 -15.57 2.17
C ILE A 80 -6.39 -15.65 3.18
N ASP A 81 -7.48 -14.94 2.91
CA ASP A 81 -8.62 -14.76 3.81
C ASP A 81 -9.31 -16.09 4.20
N THR A 82 -9.29 -17.09 3.32
CA THR A 82 -9.96 -18.38 3.53
C THR A 82 -9.36 -19.21 4.65
N CYS A 83 -8.03 -19.23 4.80
CA CYS A 83 -7.36 -20.03 5.82
C CYS A 83 -6.52 -19.23 6.84
N CYS A 84 -6.21 -17.96 6.58
CA CYS A 84 -5.55 -17.11 7.57
C CYS A 84 -6.52 -16.56 8.60
N ILE A 85 -7.82 -16.50 8.30
CA ILE A 85 -8.86 -16.08 9.25
C ILE A 85 -9.60 -17.31 9.77
N LYS A 86 -9.67 -17.46 11.09
CA LYS A 86 -10.58 -18.41 11.73
C LYS A 86 -12.00 -17.85 11.68
N LYS A 87 -12.69 -18.07 10.57
CA LYS A 87 -14.03 -17.53 10.32
C LYS A 87 -15.09 -18.04 11.30
N SER A 88 -14.84 -19.19 11.94
CA SER A 88 -15.68 -19.76 13.00
C SER A 88 -15.63 -18.95 14.31
N ASP A 89 -14.63 -18.08 14.50
CA ASP A 89 -14.53 -17.15 15.62
C ASP A 89 -15.02 -15.77 15.17
N SER A 90 -16.18 -15.34 15.68
CA SER A 90 -16.80 -14.06 15.29
C SER A 90 -15.97 -12.84 15.70
N SER A 91 -15.22 -12.92 16.82
CA SER A 91 -14.34 -11.84 17.25
C SER A 91 -13.13 -11.72 16.33
N GLU A 92 -12.52 -12.86 15.95
CA GLU A 92 -11.42 -12.88 14.99
C GLU A 92 -11.88 -12.40 13.61
N LEU A 93 -13.04 -12.87 13.15
CA LEU A 93 -13.61 -12.46 11.86
C LEU A 93 -13.83 -10.95 11.81
N GLN A 94 -14.50 -10.38 12.81
CA GLN A 94 -14.74 -8.94 12.88
C GLN A 94 -13.43 -8.14 12.88
N LYS A 95 -12.47 -8.51 13.72
CA LYS A 95 -11.15 -7.84 13.77
C LYS A 95 -10.41 -7.95 12.44
N SER A 96 -10.50 -9.10 11.77
CA SER A 96 -9.82 -9.37 10.51
C SER A 96 -10.42 -8.56 9.36
N LEU A 97 -11.75 -8.51 9.26
CA LEU A 97 -12.44 -7.70 8.26
C LEU A 97 -12.14 -6.20 8.44
N ALA A 98 -12.07 -5.72 9.69
CA ALA A 98 -11.76 -4.33 9.99
C ALA A 98 -10.30 -3.99 9.64
N SER A 99 -9.41 -4.99 9.73
CA SER A 99 -7.99 -4.83 9.43
C SER A 99 -7.62 -5.12 7.97
N MET A 100 -8.55 -5.66 7.17
CA MET A 100 -8.26 -6.22 5.84
C MET A 100 -7.69 -5.16 4.91
N PHE A 101 -8.30 -3.97 4.84
CA PHE A 101 -7.79 -2.86 4.03
C PHE A 101 -6.31 -2.56 4.34
N PHE A 102 -5.99 -2.41 5.62
CA PHE A 102 -4.64 -2.14 6.10
C PHE A 102 -3.67 -3.29 5.76
N TRP A 103 -4.11 -4.54 5.86
CA TRP A 103 -3.29 -5.70 5.47
C TRP A 103 -3.04 -5.75 3.96
N TYR A 104 -4.01 -5.42 3.13
CA TYR A 104 -3.79 -5.30 1.69
C TYR A 104 -2.87 -4.13 1.34
N GLN A 105 -3.04 -2.98 2.01
CA GLN A 105 -2.21 -1.80 1.81
C GLN A 105 -0.73 -2.05 2.14
N ARG A 106 -0.45 -2.84 3.19
CA ARG A 106 0.91 -3.16 3.64
C ARG A 106 1.55 -4.37 2.94
N ALA A 107 0.81 -5.09 2.12
CA ALA A 107 1.36 -6.24 1.40
C ALA A 107 2.46 -5.78 0.43
N ALA A 108 3.55 -6.53 0.35
CA ALA A 108 4.62 -6.26 -0.61
C ALA A 108 4.15 -6.51 -2.06
N ARG A 109 3.28 -7.50 -2.23
CA ARG A 109 2.65 -7.90 -3.50
C ARG A 109 1.21 -8.32 -3.24
N CYS A 110 0.29 -7.97 -4.14
CA CYS A 110 -1.04 -8.56 -4.21
C CYS A 110 -1.14 -9.40 -5.48
N TYR A 111 -1.47 -10.69 -5.35
CA TYR A 111 -1.71 -11.57 -6.49
C TYR A 111 -3.20 -11.83 -6.63
N ALA A 112 -3.78 -11.44 -7.78
CA ALA A 112 -5.18 -11.66 -8.10
C ALA A 112 -5.31 -12.83 -9.07
N LEU A 113 -5.74 -14.01 -8.59
CA LEU A 113 -6.00 -15.18 -9.44
C LEU A 113 -7.45 -15.18 -9.92
N LEU A 114 -7.62 -15.06 -11.24
CA LEU A 114 -8.90 -14.95 -11.91
C LEU A 114 -9.35 -16.33 -12.43
N SER A 115 -10.07 -17.08 -11.60
CA SER A 115 -10.53 -18.44 -11.90
C SER A 115 -11.43 -18.57 -13.15
N ASP A 116 -11.96 -17.47 -13.65
CA ASP A 116 -12.90 -17.39 -14.78
C ASP A 116 -12.31 -16.66 -16.00
N VAL A 117 -11.00 -16.43 -16.02
CA VAL A 117 -10.28 -15.81 -17.13
C VAL A 117 -9.28 -16.82 -17.67
N SER A 118 -9.37 -17.12 -18.96
CA SER A 118 -8.45 -18.01 -19.68
C SER A 118 -7.68 -17.22 -20.73
N ILE A 119 -6.40 -17.54 -20.89
CA ILE A 119 -5.57 -16.99 -21.99
C ILE A 119 -5.94 -17.56 -23.36
N HIS A 120 -6.86 -18.51 -23.42
CA HIS A 120 -7.29 -19.20 -24.65
C HIS A 120 -8.68 -18.77 -25.16
N ASP A 121 -9.33 -17.77 -24.55
CA ASP A 121 -10.74 -17.43 -24.80
C ASP A 121 -11.05 -16.67 -26.11
N ALA A 122 -10.08 -16.45 -27.01
CA ALA A 122 -10.31 -15.73 -28.26
C ALA A 122 -10.16 -16.57 -29.53
N ASP A 123 -11.16 -16.42 -30.41
CA ASP A 123 -11.28 -17.04 -31.74
C ASP A 123 -11.19 -15.99 -32.87
N ASP A 124 -10.83 -14.73 -32.54
CA ASP A 124 -10.94 -13.56 -33.44
C ASP A 124 -9.60 -12.96 -33.91
N GLY A 125 -8.46 -13.59 -33.58
CA GLY A 125 -7.14 -13.12 -34.02
C GLY A 125 -6.54 -11.96 -33.20
N SER A 126 -7.16 -11.53 -32.09
CA SER A 126 -6.58 -10.54 -31.18
C SER A 126 -5.32 -11.05 -30.45
N GLU A 127 -4.34 -10.17 -30.24
CA GLU A 127 -3.13 -10.47 -29.45
C GLU A 127 -3.46 -10.66 -27.96
N ARG A 128 -4.52 -10.02 -27.46
CA ARG A 128 -4.98 -10.08 -26.05
C ARG A 128 -6.19 -10.98 -25.87
N LYS A 129 -5.99 -12.28 -26.09
CA LYS A 129 -7.06 -13.29 -26.09
C LYS A 129 -7.90 -13.36 -24.79
N TRP A 130 -7.32 -12.95 -23.67
CA TRP A 130 -7.94 -12.94 -22.34
C TRP A 130 -8.83 -11.71 -22.07
N GLU A 131 -8.72 -10.63 -22.86
CA GLU A 131 -9.28 -9.32 -22.50
C GLU A 131 -10.81 -9.33 -22.36
N LYS A 132 -11.48 -10.13 -23.19
CA LYS A 132 -12.94 -10.29 -23.15
C LYS A 132 -13.41 -11.01 -21.89
N SER A 133 -12.73 -12.08 -21.46
CA SER A 133 -13.09 -12.79 -20.23
C SER A 133 -12.66 -12.03 -18.99
N PHE A 134 -11.50 -11.36 -19.03
CA PHE A 134 -11.06 -10.44 -17.99
C PHE A 134 -12.09 -9.34 -17.70
N SER A 135 -12.59 -8.67 -18.75
CA SER A 135 -13.63 -7.64 -18.62
C SER A 135 -14.94 -8.15 -18.02
N LYS A 136 -15.20 -9.46 -18.10
CA LYS A 136 -16.41 -10.10 -17.57
C LYS A 136 -16.19 -10.81 -16.24
N SER A 137 -14.96 -10.85 -15.75
CA SER A 137 -14.59 -11.64 -14.57
C SER A 137 -15.44 -11.25 -13.37
N ARG A 138 -15.89 -12.28 -12.64
CA ARG A 138 -16.59 -12.13 -11.36
C ARG A 138 -15.75 -11.39 -10.33
N TRP A 139 -14.43 -11.38 -10.47
CA TRP A 139 -13.53 -10.65 -9.57
C TRP A 139 -13.86 -9.16 -9.54
N PHE A 140 -14.11 -8.52 -10.69
CA PHE A 140 -14.49 -7.10 -10.75
C PHE A 140 -15.91 -6.81 -10.22
N LYS A 141 -16.74 -7.87 -10.08
CA LYS A 141 -18.11 -7.78 -9.61
C LYS A 141 -18.26 -8.13 -8.12
N ARG A 142 -17.24 -8.62 -7.43
CA ARG A 142 -17.35 -8.94 -6.00
C ARG A 142 -17.20 -7.66 -5.18
N GLY A 143 -17.94 -7.53 -4.07
CA GLY A 143 -17.84 -6.35 -3.21
C GLY A 143 -16.45 -6.17 -2.60
N TRP A 144 -15.96 -7.18 -1.88
CA TRP A 144 -14.69 -7.12 -1.15
C TRP A 144 -13.46 -6.89 -2.03
N THR A 145 -13.46 -7.39 -3.28
CA THR A 145 -12.34 -7.18 -4.22
C THR A 145 -12.12 -5.71 -4.59
N LEU A 146 -13.07 -4.82 -4.25
CA LEU A 146 -12.86 -3.37 -4.36
C LEU A 146 -11.69 -2.91 -3.48
N GLN A 147 -11.66 -3.34 -2.21
CA GLN A 147 -10.54 -3.04 -1.31
C GLN A 147 -9.28 -3.76 -1.76
N GLU A 148 -9.41 -5.00 -2.24
CA GLU A 148 -8.28 -5.80 -2.71
C GLU A 148 -7.61 -5.21 -3.96
N LEU A 149 -8.35 -4.42 -4.75
CA LEU A 149 -7.85 -3.65 -5.89
C LEU A 149 -7.19 -2.34 -5.47
N LEU A 150 -7.85 -1.58 -4.59
CA LEU A 150 -7.50 -0.20 -4.28
C LEU A 150 -6.48 -0.06 -3.15
N ALA A 151 -6.52 -0.93 -2.14
CA ALA A 151 -5.65 -0.80 -0.97
C ALA A 151 -4.17 -1.09 -1.30
N PRO A 152 -3.81 -2.18 -2.02
CA PRO A 152 -2.40 -2.48 -2.31
C PRO A 152 -1.77 -1.46 -3.27
N ALA A 153 -0.50 -1.15 -3.07
CA ALA A 153 0.27 -0.35 -4.01
C ALA A 153 0.42 -1.05 -5.38
N SER A 154 0.49 -2.38 -5.40
CA SER A 154 0.63 -3.20 -6.62
C SER A 154 -0.30 -4.40 -6.59
N VAL A 155 -0.98 -4.70 -7.70
CA VAL A 155 -1.78 -5.91 -7.91
C VAL A 155 -1.35 -6.55 -9.23
N TYR A 156 -1.08 -7.85 -9.21
CA TYR A 156 -0.67 -8.64 -10.36
C TYR A 156 -1.77 -9.65 -10.70
N PHE A 157 -2.30 -9.59 -11.92
CA PHE A 157 -3.42 -10.43 -12.35
C PHE A 157 -2.91 -11.71 -13.03
N PHE A 158 -3.50 -12.83 -12.67
CA PHE A 158 -3.18 -14.14 -13.23
C PHE A 158 -4.45 -14.85 -13.72
N SER A 159 -4.34 -15.56 -14.84
CA SER A 159 -5.41 -16.40 -15.39
C SER A 159 -5.61 -17.67 -14.58
N LYS A 160 -6.68 -18.42 -14.87
CA LYS A 160 -6.94 -19.73 -14.24
C LYS A 160 -5.84 -20.77 -14.54
N GLU A 161 -5.06 -20.57 -15.61
CA GLU A 161 -3.87 -21.37 -15.95
C GLU A 161 -2.59 -20.91 -15.21
N ASN A 162 -2.72 -20.00 -14.24
CA ASN A 162 -1.61 -19.38 -13.50
C ASN A 162 -0.65 -18.56 -14.39
N ILE A 163 -1.15 -18.03 -15.50
CA ILE A 163 -0.38 -17.20 -16.42
C ILE A 163 -0.57 -15.73 -16.09
N PHE A 164 0.54 -14.98 -16.04
CA PHE A 164 0.52 -13.55 -15.80
C PHE A 164 -0.18 -12.81 -16.94
N ILE A 165 -1.15 -11.96 -16.59
CA ILE A 165 -1.95 -11.16 -17.53
C ILE A 165 -1.39 -9.74 -17.66
N GLY A 166 -1.03 -9.15 -16.53
CA GLY A 166 -0.58 -7.76 -16.41
C GLY A 166 -0.73 -7.27 -14.97
N ASP A 167 -0.11 -6.15 -14.65
CA ASP A 167 -0.29 -5.50 -13.34
C ASP A 167 -1.33 -4.37 -13.38
N LYS A 168 -1.76 -3.91 -12.19
CA LYS A 168 -2.75 -2.83 -12.03
C LYS A 168 -2.37 -1.54 -12.76
N LYS A 169 -1.08 -1.22 -12.82
CA LYS A 169 -0.58 0.00 -13.47
C LYS A 169 -0.65 -0.15 -14.99
N GLU A 170 -0.20 -1.29 -15.51
CA GLU A 170 -0.27 -1.62 -16.95
C GLU A 170 -1.71 -1.71 -17.45
N LEU A 171 -2.62 -2.21 -16.62
CA LEU A 171 -4.03 -2.43 -16.95
C LEU A 171 -4.96 -1.32 -16.44
N ALA A 172 -4.44 -0.19 -15.96
CA ALA A 172 -5.23 0.85 -15.30
C ALA A 172 -6.42 1.30 -16.15
N THR A 173 -6.20 1.64 -17.43
CA THR A 173 -7.26 2.09 -18.34
C THR A 173 -8.29 0.98 -18.63
N THR A 174 -7.84 -0.27 -18.80
CA THR A 174 -8.75 -1.43 -18.98
C THR A 174 -9.61 -1.62 -17.72
N ILE A 175 -9.01 -1.63 -16.53
CA ILE A 175 -9.71 -1.78 -15.25
C ILE A 175 -10.67 -0.61 -15.01
N SER A 176 -10.26 0.61 -15.35
CA SER A 176 -11.08 1.84 -15.28
C SER A 176 -12.33 1.71 -16.14
N SER A 177 -12.21 1.23 -17.38
CA SER A 177 -13.37 0.96 -18.25
C SER A 177 -14.36 -0.06 -17.69
N ILE A 178 -13.87 -1.05 -16.93
CA ILE A 178 -14.69 -2.12 -16.33
C ILE A 178 -15.39 -1.63 -15.07
N THR A 179 -14.65 -0.90 -14.22
CA THR A 179 -15.04 -0.60 -12.83
C THR A 179 -15.52 0.83 -12.61
N ARG A 180 -15.25 1.73 -13.57
CA ARG A 180 -15.45 3.19 -13.49
C ARG A 180 -14.60 3.89 -12.42
N ILE A 181 -13.61 3.18 -11.90
CA ILE A 181 -12.61 3.76 -10.98
C ILE A 181 -11.63 4.55 -11.83
N ALA A 182 -11.42 5.82 -11.50
CA ALA A 182 -10.48 6.67 -12.22
C ALA A 182 -9.06 6.07 -12.28
N ASP A 183 -8.38 6.22 -13.40
CA ASP A 183 -7.01 5.75 -13.61
C ASP A 183 -6.07 6.27 -12.50
N SER A 184 -6.26 7.52 -12.05
CA SER A 184 -5.50 8.10 -10.94
C SER A 184 -5.63 7.33 -9.63
N ALA A 185 -6.83 6.84 -9.28
CA ALA A 185 -7.03 6.02 -8.08
C ALA A 185 -6.32 4.67 -8.21
N LEU A 186 -6.37 4.05 -9.40
CA LEU A 186 -5.68 2.78 -9.69
C LEU A 186 -4.16 2.93 -9.65
N LEU A 187 -3.64 4.11 -10.02
CA LEU A 187 -2.22 4.47 -10.00
C LEU A 187 -1.73 4.92 -8.61
N GLY A 188 -2.57 4.87 -7.57
CA GLY A 188 -2.17 5.07 -6.18
C GLY A 188 -2.35 6.49 -5.65
N VAL A 189 -3.12 7.34 -6.34
CA VAL A 189 -3.59 8.60 -5.73
C VAL A 189 -4.44 8.27 -4.50
N GLU A 190 -4.19 8.98 -3.41
CA GLU A 190 -4.87 8.77 -2.13
C GLU A 190 -6.40 8.87 -2.29
N LEU A 191 -7.11 7.88 -1.73
CA LEU A 191 -8.56 7.76 -1.91
C LEU A 191 -9.35 8.95 -1.36
N SER A 192 -8.81 9.63 -0.34
CA SER A 192 -9.39 10.85 0.24
C SER A 192 -9.51 12.01 -0.75
N ARG A 193 -8.76 11.98 -1.87
CA ARG A 193 -8.83 13.00 -2.93
C ARG A 193 -10.02 12.85 -3.86
N PHE A 194 -10.74 11.74 -3.79
CA PHE A 194 -11.94 11.47 -4.58
C PHE A 194 -13.17 11.78 -3.74
N SER A 195 -14.19 12.38 -4.37
CA SER A 195 -15.40 12.77 -3.65
C SER A 195 -16.10 11.56 -3.03
N ARG A 196 -16.95 11.82 -2.04
CA ARG A 196 -17.78 10.79 -1.44
C ARG A 196 -18.62 10.08 -2.51
N GLU A 197 -19.25 10.83 -3.40
CA GLU A 197 -20.09 10.31 -4.48
C GLU A 197 -19.28 9.44 -5.43
N GLU A 198 -18.07 9.85 -5.78
CA GLU A 198 -17.18 9.10 -6.66
C GLU A 198 -16.77 7.78 -6.01
N ARG A 199 -16.32 7.80 -4.75
CA ARG A 199 -15.94 6.59 -4.01
C ARG A 199 -17.13 5.64 -3.81
N MET A 200 -18.32 6.16 -3.53
CA MET A 200 -19.55 5.37 -3.47
C MET A 200 -19.86 4.74 -4.84
N SER A 201 -19.64 5.45 -5.94
CA SER A 201 -19.92 4.98 -7.30
C SER A 201 -19.08 3.76 -7.71
N TRP A 202 -17.92 3.54 -7.10
CA TRP A 202 -17.04 2.39 -7.37
C TRP A 202 -17.66 1.03 -6.96
N THR A 203 -18.78 1.07 -6.23
CA THR A 203 -19.59 -0.11 -5.91
C THR A 203 -20.61 -0.48 -6.98
N ILE A 204 -20.87 0.39 -7.95
CA ILE A 204 -21.86 0.14 -9.00
C ILE A 204 -21.48 -1.11 -9.80
N GLY A 205 -22.41 -2.05 -9.90
CA GLY A 205 -22.19 -3.32 -10.59
C GLY A 205 -21.51 -4.40 -9.73
N ARG A 206 -21.15 -4.09 -8.47
CA ARG A 206 -20.65 -5.08 -7.52
C ARG A 206 -21.78 -5.78 -6.77
N ILE A 207 -21.52 -7.01 -6.37
CA ILE A 207 -22.44 -7.97 -5.76
C ILE A 207 -21.77 -8.52 -4.50
N THR A 208 -22.54 -8.65 -3.44
CA THR A 208 -22.12 -9.28 -2.19
C THR A 208 -23.01 -10.47 -1.87
N THR A 209 -22.43 -11.52 -1.31
CA THR A 209 -23.17 -12.69 -0.83
C THR A 209 -23.93 -12.36 0.45
N VAL A 210 -23.27 -11.62 1.35
CA VAL A 210 -23.88 -11.13 2.58
C VAL A 210 -24.41 -9.71 2.35
N PRO A 211 -25.68 -9.40 2.67
CA PRO A 211 -26.26 -8.09 2.40
C PRO A 211 -25.53 -6.92 3.06
N GLU A 212 -25.06 -7.09 4.29
CA GLU A 212 -24.35 -6.08 5.06
C GLU A 212 -22.99 -5.70 4.44
N ASP A 213 -22.37 -6.62 3.69
CA ASP A 213 -21.11 -6.36 2.99
C ASP A 213 -21.24 -5.29 1.91
N ASN A 214 -22.46 -4.90 1.49
CA ASN A 214 -22.65 -3.72 0.64
C ASN A 214 -22.11 -2.44 1.30
N ALA A 215 -22.07 -2.41 2.63
CA ALA A 215 -21.48 -1.34 3.41
C ALA A 215 -20.07 -1.72 3.90
N TYR A 216 -19.88 -2.95 4.40
CA TYR A 216 -18.60 -3.33 5.02
C TYR A 216 -17.43 -3.39 4.02
N CYS A 217 -17.69 -3.65 2.74
CA CYS A 217 -16.67 -3.58 1.71
C CYS A 217 -16.15 -2.14 1.44
N LEU A 218 -16.73 -1.10 2.05
CA LEU A 218 -16.35 0.29 1.87
C LEU A 218 -15.58 0.91 3.06
N ILE A 219 -15.52 0.23 4.21
CA ILE A 219 -14.95 0.84 5.44
C ILE A 219 -13.52 1.34 5.25
N GLY A 220 -12.66 0.57 4.58
CA GLY A 220 -11.28 0.97 4.31
C GLY A 220 -11.14 2.02 3.20
N ILE A 221 -12.12 2.09 2.27
CA ILE A 221 -12.16 3.12 1.22
C ILE A 221 -12.47 4.50 1.80
N PHE A 222 -13.27 4.52 2.85
CA PHE A 222 -13.65 5.74 3.56
C PHE A 222 -12.79 6.04 4.80
N ASP A 223 -11.93 5.12 5.21
CA ASP A 223 -11.14 5.23 6.45
C ASP A 223 -12.03 5.49 7.67
N VAL A 224 -13.09 4.67 7.80
CA VAL A 224 -14.08 4.75 8.88
C VAL A 224 -14.18 3.45 9.67
N GLU A 225 -14.51 3.57 10.95
CA GLU A 225 -14.73 2.43 11.83
C GLU A 225 -16.23 2.14 11.95
N ILE A 226 -16.62 0.90 11.66
CA ILE A 226 -18.00 0.44 11.83
C ILE A 226 -18.00 -0.90 12.57
N HIS A 227 -18.84 -1.01 13.59
CA HIS A 227 -19.10 -2.29 14.23
C HIS A 227 -19.88 -3.23 13.28
N MET A 228 -19.16 -4.17 12.67
CA MET A 228 -19.72 -5.15 11.74
C MET A 228 -20.55 -6.19 12.49
N LEU A 229 -21.80 -6.35 12.09
CA LEU A 229 -22.74 -7.31 12.66
C LEU A 229 -23.39 -8.09 11.52
N TYR A 230 -23.22 -9.40 11.58
CA TYR A 230 -23.87 -10.34 10.66
C TYR A 230 -25.01 -11.03 11.40
N ALA A 231 -26.21 -10.98 10.85
CA ALA A 231 -27.37 -11.60 11.47
C ALA A 231 -28.41 -12.01 10.44
N GLU A 232 -29.10 -13.13 10.71
CA GLU A 232 -30.23 -13.57 9.90
C GLU A 232 -31.43 -12.61 10.00
N GLY A 233 -32.37 -12.74 9.07
CA GLY A 233 -33.62 -11.99 9.03
C GLY A 233 -33.87 -11.31 7.68
N ASP A 234 -34.52 -10.15 7.72
CA ASP A 234 -34.84 -9.37 6.52
C ASP A 234 -33.57 -8.73 5.92
N TYR A 235 -33.04 -9.38 4.90
CA TYR A 235 -31.80 -9.00 4.24
C TYR A 235 -31.81 -7.59 3.63
N ASN A 236 -32.96 -7.10 3.17
CA ASN A 236 -33.07 -5.73 2.66
C ASN A 236 -32.94 -4.72 3.80
N LYS A 237 -33.60 -4.98 4.94
CA LYS A 237 -33.45 -4.15 6.15
C LYS A 237 -32.03 -4.19 6.68
N ARG A 238 -31.40 -5.37 6.73
CA ARG A 238 -30.00 -5.53 7.18
C ARG A 238 -29.03 -4.70 6.32
N LYS A 239 -29.16 -4.79 5.00
CA LYS A 239 -28.40 -3.97 4.04
C LYS A 239 -28.61 -2.47 4.30
N ALA A 240 -29.87 -2.03 4.44
CA ALA A 240 -30.18 -0.62 4.68
C ALA A 240 -29.57 -0.10 5.99
N VAL A 241 -29.66 -0.88 7.08
CA VAL A 241 -29.05 -0.54 8.37
C VAL A 241 -27.53 -0.46 8.29
N ALA A 242 -26.88 -1.38 7.57
CA ALA A 242 -25.43 -1.36 7.39
C ALA A 242 -24.98 -0.12 6.60
N LEU A 243 -25.71 0.25 5.54
CA LEU A 243 -25.44 1.46 4.75
C LEU A 243 -25.68 2.75 5.54
N ASP A 244 -26.74 2.81 6.36
CA ASP A 244 -27.00 3.94 7.25
C ASP A 244 -25.84 4.16 8.25
N LYS A 245 -25.35 3.07 8.86
CA LYS A 245 -24.16 3.13 9.72
C LYS A 245 -22.92 3.65 9.00
N LEU A 246 -22.69 3.20 7.76
CA LEU A 246 -21.59 3.68 6.94
C LEU A 246 -21.70 5.18 6.65
N HIS A 247 -22.88 5.64 6.23
CA HIS A 247 -23.08 7.06 5.97
C HIS A 247 -22.89 7.95 7.19
N LYS A 248 -23.32 7.48 8.37
CA LYS A 248 -23.09 8.19 9.65
C LYS A 248 -21.60 8.28 9.98
N ALA A 249 -20.88 7.15 9.90
CA ALA A 249 -19.45 7.12 10.19
C ALA A 249 -18.64 8.00 9.21
N ILE A 250 -19.05 8.08 7.94
CA ILE A 250 -18.45 8.99 6.95
C ILE A 250 -18.68 10.45 7.34
N ALA A 251 -19.91 10.82 7.69
CA ALA A 251 -20.23 12.20 8.07
C ALA A 251 -19.46 12.64 9.33
N GLU A 252 -19.41 11.79 10.35
CA GLU A 252 -18.65 12.06 11.58
C GLU A 252 -17.15 12.25 11.31
N ARG A 253 -16.60 11.46 10.38
CA ARG A 253 -15.19 11.59 9.95
C ARG A 253 -14.94 12.89 9.18
N GLU A 254 -15.86 13.27 8.30
CA GLU A 254 -15.78 14.50 7.51
C GLU A 254 -15.79 15.73 8.44
N GLU A 255 -16.66 15.76 9.46
CA GLU A 255 -16.70 16.80 10.50
C GLU A 255 -15.40 16.90 11.30
N ASP A 256 -14.76 15.77 11.63
CA ASP A 256 -13.45 15.73 12.32
C ASP A 256 -12.29 16.20 11.41
N THR A 257 -12.36 15.93 10.10
CA THR A 257 -11.40 16.45 9.12
C THR A 257 -11.59 17.92 8.78
N ASP A 258 -12.80 18.47 8.87
CA ASP A 258 -13.02 19.92 8.64
C ASP A 258 -12.42 20.77 9.78
N GLN A 259 -12.21 20.16 10.97
CA GLN A 259 -11.49 20.79 12.10
C GLN A 259 -9.96 20.61 12.01
N ARG A 260 -9.47 19.70 11.17
CA ARG A 260 -8.04 19.46 10.93
C ARG A 260 -7.79 19.71 9.45
N GLU A 261 -7.46 20.94 9.06
CA GLU A 261 -6.95 21.23 7.71
C GLU A 261 -5.86 20.22 7.34
N LYS A 262 -6.23 19.12 6.66
CA LYS A 262 -5.27 18.14 6.15
C LYS A 262 -4.61 18.82 4.96
N VAL A 263 -3.46 19.43 5.22
CA VAL A 263 -2.55 19.97 4.22
C VAL A 263 -2.08 18.79 3.36
N ILE A 264 -2.84 18.49 2.29
CA ILE A 264 -2.40 17.56 1.25
C ILE A 264 -1.10 18.14 0.69
N GLY A 265 -0.02 17.36 0.60
CA GLY A 265 1.27 17.87 0.13
C GLY A 265 2.04 16.95 -0.82
N ILE A 266 3.00 17.53 -1.55
CA ILE A 266 4.06 16.83 -2.29
C ILE A 266 5.36 17.01 -1.50
N GLY A 267 5.79 15.95 -0.81
CA GLY A 267 6.75 16.12 0.29
C GLY A 267 6.11 17.01 1.37
N GLY A 268 6.78 18.09 1.75
CA GLY A 268 6.23 19.10 2.67
C GLY A 268 5.43 20.22 2.00
N ALA A 269 5.33 20.29 0.67
CA ALA A 269 4.72 21.42 -0.04
C ALA A 269 3.21 21.23 -0.25
N ASN A 270 2.37 22.21 0.11
CA ASN A 270 0.91 22.10 0.01
C ASN A 270 0.40 22.00 -1.44
N TRP A 271 -0.43 21.00 -1.69
CA TRP A 271 -0.98 20.63 -3.00
C TRP A 271 -1.92 21.69 -3.58
N ASN A 272 -2.84 22.24 -2.77
CA ASN A 272 -3.79 23.23 -3.27
C ASN A 272 -3.05 24.47 -3.78
N ASP A 273 -2.05 24.92 -3.04
CA ASP A 273 -1.23 26.05 -3.42
C ASP A 273 -0.39 25.74 -4.68
N LEU A 274 0.13 24.51 -4.82
CA LEU A 274 0.86 24.06 -6.01
C LEU A 274 -0.01 24.00 -7.27
N THR A 275 -1.25 23.52 -7.16
CA THR A 275 -2.18 23.44 -8.31
C THR A 275 -2.73 24.80 -8.74
N ALA A 276 -2.67 25.81 -7.85
CA ALA A 276 -3.06 27.18 -8.15
C ALA A 276 -1.98 27.95 -8.94
N LEU A 277 -0.79 27.38 -9.14
CA LEU A 277 0.29 28.03 -9.88
C LEU A 277 -0.01 28.09 -11.38
N SER A 278 0.19 29.27 -11.97
CA SER A 278 0.14 29.44 -13.43
C SER A 278 1.29 28.72 -14.13
N THR A 279 1.15 28.47 -15.43
CA THR A 279 2.21 27.85 -16.26
C THR A 279 3.55 28.58 -16.14
N PHE A 280 3.54 29.93 -16.13
CA PHE A 280 4.75 30.72 -15.95
C PHE A 280 5.38 30.53 -14.56
N GLN A 281 4.56 30.43 -13.51
CA GLN A 281 5.03 30.16 -12.15
C GLN A 281 5.61 28.75 -12.03
N LEU A 282 5.01 27.76 -12.70
CA LEU A 282 5.52 26.38 -12.73
C LEU A 282 6.87 26.28 -13.44
N GLU A 283 7.06 26.96 -14.57
CA GLU A 283 8.36 27.03 -15.25
C GLU A 283 9.42 27.76 -14.40
N SER A 284 9.01 28.79 -13.65
CA SER A 284 9.89 29.48 -12.72
C SER A 284 10.26 28.61 -11.53
N LEU A 285 9.31 27.85 -11.01
CA LEU A 285 9.53 26.86 -9.95
C LEU A 285 10.52 25.79 -10.41
N ASP A 286 10.42 25.29 -11.64
CA ASP A 286 11.40 24.34 -12.19
C ASP A 286 12.82 24.92 -12.22
N ARG A 287 12.98 26.20 -12.62
CA ARG A 287 14.29 26.87 -12.60
C ARG A 287 14.83 26.98 -11.18
N ASP A 288 14.00 27.41 -10.23
CA ASP A 288 14.39 27.53 -8.83
C ASP A 288 14.74 26.17 -8.19
N LEU A 289 14.02 25.10 -8.54
CA LEU A 289 14.33 23.73 -8.09
C LEU A 289 15.67 23.23 -8.64
N ASN A 290 16.00 23.54 -9.90
CA ASN A 290 17.33 23.22 -10.46
C ASN A 290 18.45 23.99 -9.75
N ILE A 291 18.24 25.28 -9.45
CA ILE A 291 19.21 26.08 -8.67
C ILE A 291 19.41 25.47 -7.26
N PHE A 292 18.33 25.03 -6.63
CA PHE A 292 18.41 24.35 -5.34
C PHE A 292 19.17 23.01 -5.47
N GLN A 293 18.91 22.23 -6.51
CA GLN A 293 19.63 20.98 -6.81
C GLN A 293 21.13 21.21 -6.98
N ASP A 294 21.54 22.20 -7.78
CA ASP A 294 22.95 22.53 -8.00
C ASP A 294 23.63 22.95 -6.69
N TRP A 295 22.92 23.72 -5.86
CA TRP A 295 23.41 24.05 -4.51
C TRP A 295 23.58 22.81 -3.64
N VAL A 296 22.67 21.83 -3.69
CA VAL A 296 22.80 20.56 -2.95
C VAL A 296 23.98 19.71 -3.44
N LEU A 297 24.20 19.66 -4.75
CA LEU A 297 25.25 18.83 -5.34
C LEU A 297 26.65 19.43 -5.16
N ASP A 298 26.80 20.74 -5.38
CA ASP A 298 28.11 21.39 -5.43
C ASP A 298 28.39 22.27 -4.21
N GLY A 299 27.39 23.03 -3.75
CA GLY A 299 27.52 23.97 -2.64
C GLY A 299 27.52 23.30 -1.26
N PHE A 300 26.55 22.42 -1.02
CA PHE A 300 26.36 21.72 0.25
C PHE A 300 27.52 20.72 0.48
N ALA A 301 27.92 19.97 -0.54
CA ALA A 301 29.07 19.07 -0.48
C ALA A 301 30.40 19.81 -0.28
N GLY A 302 30.58 20.98 -0.92
CA GLY A 302 31.76 21.82 -0.75
C GLY A 302 31.88 22.42 0.65
N GLN A 303 30.77 22.91 1.23
CA GLN A 303 30.73 23.46 2.59
C GLN A 303 30.96 22.39 3.67
N TYR A 304 30.55 21.15 3.40
CA TYR A 304 30.86 20.01 4.26
C TYR A 304 32.34 19.57 4.17
N ARG A 305 32.98 19.67 2.99
CA ARG A 305 34.40 19.30 2.79
C ARG A 305 35.40 20.41 3.17
N GLY A 306 35.01 21.68 3.12
CA GLY A 306 35.91 22.84 3.26
C GLY A 306 36.48 23.11 4.66
N LYS A 307 36.09 22.36 5.70
CA LYS A 307 36.56 22.53 7.10
C LYS A 307 37.64 21.52 7.53
N GLY A 308 38.48 21.02 6.61
CA GLY A 308 39.77 20.38 6.91
C GLY A 308 39.79 19.02 7.65
N GLN A 309 38.69 18.62 8.28
CA GLN A 309 38.38 17.31 8.84
C GLN A 309 36.87 17.09 8.67
N PHE A 310 36.39 15.84 8.71
CA PHE A 310 34.93 15.54 8.70
C PHE A 310 34.20 16.51 9.64
N GLY A 311 33.24 17.28 9.10
CA GLY A 311 32.62 18.40 9.81
C GLY A 311 32.06 18.00 11.18
N THR A 312 32.12 18.93 12.15
CA THR A 312 31.51 18.74 13.47
C THR A 312 30.00 18.58 13.34
N ALA A 313 29.35 17.95 14.32
CA ALA A 313 27.88 17.83 14.35
C ALA A 313 27.17 19.20 14.23
N GLU A 314 27.74 20.26 14.81
CA GLU A 314 27.26 21.64 14.70
C GLU A 314 27.26 22.16 13.25
N SER A 315 28.28 21.80 12.45
CA SER A 315 28.34 22.23 11.04
C SER A 315 27.28 21.56 10.14
N LEU A 316 26.88 20.32 10.46
CA LEU A 316 25.80 19.62 9.76
C LEU A 316 24.43 20.19 10.13
N THR A 317 24.25 20.58 11.39
CA THR A 317 23.06 21.25 11.91
C THR A 317 22.83 22.58 11.18
N GLU A 318 23.85 23.44 11.10
CA GLU A 318 23.78 24.72 10.36
C GLU A 318 23.43 24.50 8.88
N LEU A 319 24.05 23.51 8.24
CA LEU A 319 23.79 23.17 6.84
C LEU A 319 22.37 22.64 6.62
N SER A 320 21.84 21.84 7.54
CA SER A 320 20.48 21.31 7.45
C SER A 320 19.44 22.40 7.66
N GLN A 321 19.61 23.26 8.67
CA GLN A 321 18.78 24.45 8.87
C GLN A 321 18.82 25.36 7.63
N GLN A 322 19.99 25.52 7.02
CA GLN A 322 20.13 26.31 5.80
C GLN A 322 19.37 25.68 4.62
N ALA A 323 19.40 24.35 4.48
CA ALA A 323 18.62 23.64 3.46
C ALA A 323 17.10 23.77 3.70
N GLY A 324 16.64 23.59 4.94
CA GLY A 324 15.25 23.80 5.34
C GLY A 324 14.76 25.23 5.07
N LYS A 325 15.56 26.22 5.46
CA LYS A 325 15.28 27.64 5.19
C LYS A 325 15.22 27.94 3.70
N ARG A 326 16.18 27.44 2.91
CA ARG A 326 16.20 27.64 1.45
C ARG A 326 14.96 27.06 0.77
N MET A 327 14.49 25.89 1.18
CA MET A 327 13.26 25.30 0.63
C MET A 327 12.02 26.10 1.01
N ARG A 328 11.93 26.54 2.28
CA ARG A 328 10.86 27.41 2.76
C ARG A 328 10.81 28.73 1.99
N ASP A 329 11.96 29.38 1.83
CA ASP A 329 12.08 30.65 1.08
C ASP A 329 11.74 30.45 -0.40
N LEU A 330 12.16 29.33 -1.00
CA LEU A 330 11.84 28.97 -2.39
C LEU A 330 10.33 28.84 -2.58
N LEU A 331 9.64 28.05 -1.76
CA LEU A 331 8.19 27.83 -1.88
C LEU A 331 7.38 29.09 -1.53
N ALA A 332 7.86 29.91 -0.59
CA ALA A 332 7.24 31.17 -0.22
C ALA A 332 7.17 32.17 -1.39
N LYS A 333 8.14 32.18 -2.32
CA LYS A 333 8.08 33.01 -3.56
C LYS A 333 6.80 32.76 -4.36
N TYR A 334 6.29 31.53 -4.29
CA TYR A 334 5.11 31.07 -5.02
C TYR A 334 3.86 31.02 -4.15
N LYS A 335 3.93 31.51 -2.91
CA LYS A 335 2.87 31.43 -1.89
C LYS A 335 2.41 29.99 -1.60
N VAL A 336 3.33 29.02 -1.71
CA VAL A 336 3.07 27.62 -1.39
C VAL A 336 3.42 27.36 0.07
N ARG A 337 2.44 26.91 0.87
CA ARG A 337 2.67 26.50 2.26
C ARG A 337 3.59 25.28 2.33
N TYR A 338 4.44 25.24 3.35
CA TYR A 338 5.47 24.21 3.53
C TYR A 338 5.53 23.73 4.99
N GLU A 339 5.35 22.43 5.20
CA GLU A 339 5.47 21.74 6.49
C GLU A 339 6.76 20.92 6.54
N ASP A 340 7.55 21.08 7.61
CA ASP A 340 8.62 20.13 7.91
C ASP A 340 8.02 18.91 8.59
N LEU A 341 8.30 17.70 8.09
CA LEU A 341 7.59 16.47 8.49
C LEU A 341 8.07 15.92 9.86
N SER A 342 8.53 16.83 10.74
CA SER A 342 9.01 16.75 12.14
C SER A 342 8.93 15.42 12.87
N ASP A 343 7.72 14.89 12.87
CA ASP A 343 7.14 14.28 14.06
C ASP A 343 7.07 12.74 14.00
N LEU A 344 7.85 12.08 13.14
CA LEU A 344 7.87 10.62 13.02
C LEU A 344 8.77 9.96 14.10
N GLU A 345 8.17 9.41 15.17
CA GLU A 345 8.87 8.70 16.26
C GLU A 345 9.56 7.38 15.83
N ALA A 346 10.66 7.00 16.51
CA ALA A 346 11.39 5.73 16.28
C ALA A 346 11.46 4.83 17.53
N THR A 347 11.44 3.51 17.32
CA THR A 347 11.30 2.46 18.34
C THR A 347 12.59 1.77 18.83
N MET A 348 13.80 2.23 18.44
CA MET A 348 15.09 1.56 18.76
C MET A 348 15.88 2.19 19.92
N ARG A 349 16.62 1.36 20.69
CA ARG A 349 17.33 1.74 21.94
C ARG A 349 18.88 1.70 21.89
N SER A 350 19.53 1.32 20.78
CA SER A 350 21.01 1.33 20.62
C SER A 350 21.49 1.41 19.15
N TRP A 351 22.65 2.03 18.89
CA TRP A 351 23.29 2.14 17.56
C TRP A 351 24.26 1.00 17.23
N LYS A 352 24.74 0.29 18.25
CA LYS A 352 25.88 -0.64 18.13
C LYS A 352 25.53 -1.88 17.31
N GLU A 353 24.35 -2.44 17.52
CA GLU A 353 23.87 -3.64 16.81
C GLU A 353 23.63 -3.37 15.31
N PRO A 354 22.90 -2.31 14.90
CA PRO A 354 22.76 -1.98 13.47
C PRO A 354 24.08 -1.62 12.79
N TRP A 355 25.04 -1.01 13.51
CA TRP A 355 26.33 -0.68 12.89
C TRP A 355 27.22 -1.90 12.66
N GLN A 356 27.13 -2.91 13.54
CA GLN A 356 27.79 -4.20 13.33
C GLN A 356 27.20 -4.95 12.13
N GLY A 357 25.87 -4.93 11.97
CA GLY A 357 25.18 -5.52 10.82
C GLY A 357 25.60 -4.92 9.48
N TYR A 358 25.74 -3.59 9.38
CA TYR A 358 26.23 -2.95 8.15
C TYR A 358 27.68 -3.33 7.79
N ARG A 359 28.53 -3.49 8.81
CA ARG A 359 29.96 -3.75 8.65
C ARG A 359 30.30 -5.21 8.40
N ASP A 360 29.37 -6.12 8.63
CA ASP A 360 29.61 -7.53 8.34
C ASP A 360 29.69 -7.74 6.84
N LYS A 361 30.91 -7.92 6.33
CA LYS A 361 31.17 -8.16 4.90
C LYS A 361 30.73 -9.55 4.44
N LYS A 362 30.36 -10.43 5.36
CA LYS A 362 29.80 -11.76 5.08
C LYS A 362 28.28 -11.74 4.99
N ALA A 363 27.63 -10.70 5.50
CA ALA A 363 26.19 -10.48 5.36
C ALA A 363 25.86 -10.04 3.93
N ASP A 364 24.65 -10.37 3.47
CA ASP A 364 24.19 -9.96 2.16
C ASP A 364 23.98 -8.44 2.06
N ALA A 365 23.89 -7.93 0.84
CA ALA A 365 23.81 -6.49 0.59
C ALA A 365 22.55 -5.84 1.17
N GLN A 366 21.44 -6.59 1.26
CA GLN A 366 20.18 -6.10 1.78
C GLN A 366 20.25 -5.94 3.30
N ASP A 367 20.80 -6.93 4.01
CA ASP A 367 20.98 -6.88 5.47
C ASP A 367 21.89 -5.73 5.89
N ARG A 368 22.97 -5.52 5.12
CA ARG A 368 23.89 -4.41 5.39
C ARG A 368 23.20 -3.06 5.19
N VAL A 369 22.38 -2.90 4.14
CA VAL A 369 21.66 -1.65 3.86
C VAL A 369 20.54 -1.39 4.88
N GLN A 370 19.82 -2.42 5.34
CA GLN A 370 18.80 -2.26 6.37
C GLN A 370 19.41 -1.89 7.73
N ALA A 371 20.56 -2.47 8.06
CA ALA A 371 21.33 -2.13 9.27
C ALA A 371 21.91 -0.69 9.22
N LEU A 372 22.17 -0.17 8.01
CA LEU A 372 22.52 1.23 7.77
C LEU A 372 21.31 2.17 8.00
N VAL A 373 20.15 1.85 7.42
CA VAL A 373 18.90 2.63 7.55
C VAL A 373 18.38 2.64 8.99
N ALA A 374 18.62 1.57 9.75
CA ALA A 374 18.28 1.50 11.18
C ALA A 374 19.16 2.42 12.06
N ASN A 375 20.35 2.83 11.60
CA ASN A 375 21.21 3.77 12.32
C ASN A 375 20.79 5.25 12.16
N ARG A 376 19.81 5.56 11.29
CA ARG A 376 19.34 6.93 11.00
C ARG A 376 19.04 7.76 12.24
N TRP A 377 18.46 7.13 13.27
CA TRP A 377 18.04 7.80 14.50
C TRP A 377 19.22 8.22 15.39
N TYR A 378 20.32 7.47 15.34
CA TYR A 378 21.53 7.73 16.13
C TYR A 378 22.50 8.67 15.43
N TRP A 379 22.60 8.60 14.10
CA TRP A 379 23.39 9.55 13.34
C TRP A 379 22.85 10.97 13.43
N MET A 380 21.54 11.11 13.61
CA MET A 380 20.88 12.40 13.77
C MET A 380 20.86 12.90 15.23
N LYS A 381 21.38 12.13 16.22
CA LYS A 381 21.53 12.52 17.65
C LYS A 381 20.34 13.30 18.27
N LYS A 382 19.09 13.00 17.91
CA LYS A 382 17.89 13.78 18.31
C LYS A 382 17.95 15.28 17.96
N ASN A 383 18.72 15.66 16.95
CA ASN A 383 18.79 17.05 16.53
C ASN A 383 17.67 17.34 15.52
N GLU A 384 16.54 17.87 15.99
CA GLU A 384 15.38 18.28 15.18
C GLU A 384 15.78 19.18 14.01
N ASP A 385 16.81 20.00 14.20
CA ASP A 385 17.38 20.85 13.16
C ASP A 385 17.88 20.09 11.92
N LEU A 386 18.33 18.83 12.08
CA LEU A 386 18.75 17.98 10.95
C LEU A 386 17.57 17.42 10.14
N TYR A 387 16.37 17.42 10.73
CA TYR A 387 15.14 16.96 10.09
C TYR A 387 14.64 17.93 9.02
N THR A 388 14.90 19.24 9.22
CA THR A 388 14.50 20.31 8.30
C THR A 388 15.16 20.17 6.92
N GLY A 389 16.47 19.94 6.84
CA GLY A 389 17.18 19.72 5.59
C GLY A 389 16.79 18.39 4.93
N THR A 390 16.60 17.33 5.71
CA THR A 390 16.11 16.04 5.17
C THR A 390 14.74 16.19 4.52
N THR A 391 13.80 16.88 5.18
CA THR A 391 12.48 17.15 4.59
C THR A 391 12.58 18.03 3.36
N ALA A 392 13.48 19.02 3.35
CA ALA A 392 13.72 19.86 2.17
C ALA A 392 14.19 19.03 0.97
N PHE A 393 15.11 18.07 1.17
CA PHE A 393 15.58 17.20 0.08
C PHE A 393 14.49 16.24 -0.42
N VAL A 394 13.71 15.65 0.49
CA VAL A 394 12.57 14.79 0.13
C VAL A 394 11.52 15.59 -0.66
N THR A 395 11.23 16.82 -0.22
CA THR A 395 10.29 17.72 -0.90
C THR A 395 10.78 18.10 -2.29
N MET A 396 12.07 18.46 -2.42
CA MET A 396 12.69 18.73 -3.72
C MET A 396 12.54 17.53 -4.66
N GLY A 397 12.89 16.33 -4.21
CA GLY A 397 12.80 15.11 -5.04
C GLY A 397 11.36 14.80 -5.47
N ALA A 398 10.41 14.92 -4.55
CA ALA A 398 9.00 14.71 -4.85
C ALA A 398 8.45 15.74 -5.85
N LEU A 399 8.84 17.02 -5.72
CA LEU A 399 8.48 18.07 -6.68
C LEU A 399 9.12 17.85 -8.05
N MET A 400 10.38 17.40 -8.11
CA MET A 400 11.06 17.11 -9.37
C MET A 400 10.43 15.93 -10.13
N VAL A 401 9.96 14.90 -9.41
CA VAL A 401 9.18 13.79 -10.00
C VAL A 401 7.81 14.28 -10.46
N TRP A 402 7.10 15.04 -9.62
CA TRP A 402 5.79 15.61 -9.97
C TRP A 402 5.84 16.50 -11.21
N ARG A 403 6.89 17.31 -11.35
CA ARG A 403 7.14 18.16 -12.53
C ARG A 403 7.68 17.39 -13.74
N GLY A 404 7.83 16.06 -13.66
CA GLY A 404 8.33 15.22 -14.75
C GLY A 404 9.80 15.46 -15.09
N ARG A 405 10.57 16.06 -14.19
CA ARG A 405 12.00 16.37 -14.35
C ARG A 405 12.88 15.19 -13.92
N TRP A 406 12.42 14.43 -12.94
CA TRP A 406 13.03 13.17 -12.50
C TRP A 406 12.14 11.98 -12.86
N LYS A 407 12.75 10.81 -13.05
CA LYS A 407 12.00 9.55 -13.17
C LYS A 407 11.53 9.12 -11.78
N ALA A 408 10.29 8.66 -11.70
CA ALA A 408 9.67 8.15 -10.48
C ALA A 408 10.34 6.88 -9.96
#